data_AF-A0A7X3WYX5-F1
#
_entry.id   AF-A0A7X3WYX5-F1
#
_cell.length_a   1.000
_cell.length_b   1.000
_cell.length_c   1.000
_cell.angle_alpha   90.00
_cell.angle_beta   90.00
_cell.angle_gamma   90.00
#
_symmetry.space_group_name_H-M   'P 1'
#
loop_
_entity.id
_entity.type
_entity.pdbx_description
1 polymer ?
#
loop_
_entity_poly.entity_id
_entity_poly.type
_entity_poly.pdbx_seq_one_letter_code
_entity_poly.pdbx_strand_id
1 'polypeptide(L)'
;MDKHRSTSKTKPYTKTLKKNMSRKSEILSKARALWEVGMTETAQPLWLSAATYEEHIAPMLDALGRELEGAIHRISAASCYEKAGEPSRAVNLYRAALSGPLRDDTRQEVENMLGACLAALSHKSTKVPV
;
A
#
# COMPACT_ATOMS: atom_id res chain seq x y z
N MET A 1 -30.72 -26.60 -12.96
CA MET A 1 -29.57 -26.99 -12.12
C MET A 1 -29.18 -25.78 -11.31
N ASP A 2 -29.56 -25.83 -10.04
CA ASP A 2 -29.59 -24.74 -9.09
C ASP A 2 -28.21 -24.22 -8.65
N LYS A 3 -28.14 -22.91 -8.50
CA LYS A 3 -27.00 -22.14 -8.00
C LYS A 3 -26.76 -22.44 -6.52
N HIS A 4 -25.68 -23.13 -6.19
CA HIS A 4 -25.06 -23.01 -4.87
C HIS A 4 -23.94 -21.97 -4.91
N ARG A 5 -24.31 -20.69 -4.79
CA ARG A 5 -23.36 -19.64 -4.39
C ARG A 5 -23.29 -19.66 -2.87
N SER A 6 -22.28 -20.32 -2.29
CA SER A 6 -22.03 -20.21 -0.86
C SER A 6 -21.66 -18.75 -0.58
N THR A 7 -22.55 -18.03 0.10
CA THR A 7 -22.22 -16.72 0.64
C THR A 7 -21.34 -16.97 1.86
N SER A 8 -20.02 -17.06 1.65
CA SER A 8 -19.07 -17.09 2.75
C SER A 8 -19.29 -15.83 3.59
N LYS A 9 -19.88 -15.99 4.77
CA LYS A 9 -20.12 -14.88 5.71
C LYS A 9 -18.77 -14.24 6.01
N THR A 10 -18.57 -13.01 5.53
CA THR A 10 -17.31 -12.30 5.70
C THR A 10 -17.00 -12.16 7.18
N LYS A 11 -15.81 -12.61 7.61
CA LYS A 11 -15.43 -12.53 9.02
C LYS A 11 -15.40 -11.06 9.47
N PRO A 12 -15.84 -10.75 10.70
CA PRO A 12 -15.77 -9.40 11.23
C PRO A 12 -14.31 -8.99 11.43
N TYR A 13 -14.04 -7.69 11.31
CA TYR A 13 -12.71 -7.16 11.64
C TYR A 13 -12.39 -7.34 13.11
N THR A 14 -11.17 -7.79 13.39
CA THR A 14 -10.64 -7.88 14.76
C THR A 14 -10.46 -6.49 15.36
N LYS A 15 -10.46 -6.39 16.70
CA LYS A 15 -10.22 -5.12 17.41
C LYS A 15 -8.86 -4.51 17.01
N THR A 16 -7.84 -5.35 16.86
CA THR A 16 -6.49 -4.95 16.43
C THR A 16 -6.51 -4.38 15.02
N LEU A 17 -7.17 -5.05 14.07
CA LEU A 17 -7.30 -4.56 12.69
C LEU A 17 -8.00 -3.19 12.64
N LYS A 18 -9.11 -3.03 13.37
CA LYS A 18 -9.81 -1.73 13.47
C LYS A 18 -8.91 -0.64 14.05
N LYS A 19 -8.16 -0.95 15.11
CA LYS A 19 -7.21 0.00 15.73
C LYS A 19 -6.12 0.42 14.74
N ASN A 20 -5.55 -0.53 14.01
CA ASN A 20 -4.52 -0.27 13.00
C ASN A 20 -5.07 0.62 11.88
N MET A 21 -6.25 0.29 11.33
CA MET A 21 -6.88 1.11 10.29
C MET A 21 -7.18 2.52 10.76
N SER A 22 -7.68 2.70 12.00
CA SER A 22 -7.92 4.01 12.57
C SER A 22 -6.63 4.82 12.74
N ARG A 23 -5.59 4.21 13.32
CA ARG A 23 -4.30 4.89 13.55
C ARG A 23 -3.62 5.26 12.24
N LYS A 24 -3.64 4.35 11.27
CA LYS A 24 -3.16 4.57 9.91
C LYS A 24 -3.84 5.78 9.27
N SER A 25 -5.17 5.85 9.29
CA SER A 25 -5.91 6.96 8.68
C SER A 25 -5.56 8.31 9.31
N GLU A 26 -5.34 8.36 10.62
CA GLU A 26 -4.88 9.58 11.29
C GLU A 26 -3.49 10.03 10.79
N ILE A 27 -2.54 9.11 10.72
CA ILE A 27 -1.17 9.39 10.28
C ILE A 27 -1.15 9.79 8.80
N LEU A 28 -1.88 9.08 7.96
CA LEU A 28 -1.95 9.32 6.52
C LEU A 28 -2.50 10.72 6.22
N SER A 29 -3.57 11.13 6.91
CA SER A 29 -4.13 12.47 6.76
C SER A 29 -3.13 13.57 7.17
N LYS A 30 -2.38 13.36 8.26
CA LYS A 30 -1.33 14.30 8.70
C LYS A 30 -0.18 14.36 7.71
N ALA A 31 0.30 13.22 7.23
CA ALA A 31 1.37 13.14 6.23
C ALA A 31 0.98 13.88 4.95
N ARG A 32 -0.26 13.68 4.49
CA ARG A 32 -0.82 14.34 3.31
C ARG A 32 -0.89 15.86 3.49
N ALA A 33 -1.45 16.33 4.61
CA ALA A 33 -1.56 17.77 4.87
C ALA A 33 -0.18 18.46 4.86
N LEU A 34 0.82 17.87 5.53
CA LEU A 34 2.19 18.40 5.54
C LEU A 34 2.82 18.39 4.15
N TRP A 35 2.62 17.31 3.39
CA TRP A 35 3.13 17.21 2.02
C TRP A 35 2.52 18.28 1.10
N GLU A 36 1.22 18.51 1.20
CA GLU A 36 0.48 19.49 0.39
C GLU A 36 0.92 20.94 0.65
N VAL A 37 1.36 21.25 1.87
CA VAL A 37 1.92 22.58 2.22
C VAL A 37 3.44 22.67 2.03
N GLY A 38 4.06 21.68 1.36
CA GLY A 38 5.49 21.69 1.03
C GLY A 38 6.43 21.28 2.16
N MET A 39 5.91 20.83 3.31
CA MET A 39 6.71 20.34 4.44
C MET A 39 7.10 18.86 4.23
N THR A 40 7.79 18.57 3.13
CA THR A 40 8.09 17.21 2.68
C THR A 40 8.98 16.44 3.66
N GLU A 41 10.00 17.08 4.23
CA GLU A 41 10.88 16.48 5.24
C GLU A 41 10.12 16.09 6.52
N THR A 42 9.18 16.92 6.96
CA THR A 42 8.32 16.62 8.11
C THR A 42 7.28 15.54 7.80
N ALA A 43 6.81 15.49 6.55
CA ALA A 43 5.86 14.48 6.09
C ALA A 43 6.51 13.09 5.95
N GLN A 44 7.79 13.02 5.57
CA GLN A 44 8.51 11.77 5.28
C GLN A 44 8.40 10.70 6.38
N PRO A 45 8.68 10.96 7.68
CA PRO A 45 8.52 9.96 8.73
C PRO A 45 7.06 9.52 8.94
N LEU A 46 6.09 10.40 8.66
CA LEU A 46 4.67 10.04 8.73
C LEU A 46 4.27 9.13 7.56
N TRP A 47 4.78 9.37 6.36
CA TRP A 47 4.62 8.45 5.23
C TRP A 47 5.19 7.07 5.55
N LEU A 48 6.39 7.01 6.13
CA LEU A 48 7.01 5.75 6.55
C LEU A 48 6.17 5.01 7.59
N SER A 49 5.65 5.75 8.58
CA SER A 49 4.79 5.18 9.62
C SER A 49 3.47 4.67 9.05
N ALA A 50 2.80 5.43 8.19
CA ALA A 50 1.59 4.99 7.49
C ALA A 50 1.86 3.73 6.66
N ALA A 51 2.94 3.71 5.87
CA ALA A 51 3.33 2.57 5.06
C ALA A 51 3.44 1.28 5.88
N THR A 52 4.05 1.40 7.07
CA THR A 52 4.21 0.28 7.99
C THR A 52 2.85 -0.25 8.46
N TYR A 53 1.90 0.61 8.83
CA TYR A 53 0.56 0.15 9.20
C TYR A 53 -0.16 -0.53 8.04
N GLU A 54 -0.10 0.05 6.84
CA GLU A 54 -0.71 -0.52 5.63
C GLU A 54 -0.19 -1.92 5.32
N GLU A 55 1.14 -2.09 5.36
CA GLU A 55 1.81 -3.37 5.12
C GLU A 55 1.40 -4.44 6.14
N HIS A 56 1.21 -4.06 7.41
CA HIS A 56 0.74 -4.99 8.45
C HIS A 56 -0.76 -5.30 8.36
N ILE A 57 -1.58 -4.37 7.87
CA ILE A 57 -3.02 -4.57 7.72
C ILE A 57 -3.32 -5.60 6.62
N ALA A 58 -2.58 -5.56 5.51
CA ALA A 58 -2.81 -6.43 4.36
C ALA A 58 -2.89 -7.94 4.70
N PRO A 59 -1.90 -8.57 5.37
CA PRO A 59 -2.00 -9.99 5.72
C PRO A 59 -3.10 -10.29 6.73
N MET A 60 -3.50 -9.33 7.58
CA MET A 60 -4.64 -9.51 8.48
C MET A 60 -5.96 -9.59 7.72
N LEU A 61 -6.09 -8.85 6.61
CA LEU A 61 -7.27 -8.90 5.74
C LEU A 61 -7.30 -10.19 4.92
N ASP A 62 -6.15 -10.63 4.40
CA ASP A 62 -6.05 -11.90 3.69
C ASP A 62 -6.50 -13.07 4.58
N ALA A 63 -6.09 -13.09 5.85
CA ALA A 63 -6.51 -14.11 6.82
C ALA A 63 -8.04 -14.10 7.11
N LEU A 64 -8.74 -13.02 6.78
CA LEU A 64 -10.19 -12.89 6.89
C LEU A 64 -10.92 -13.21 5.57
N GLY A 65 -10.21 -13.58 4.50
CA GLY A 65 -10.77 -13.79 3.17
C GLY A 65 -11.17 -12.47 2.48
N ARG A 66 -10.37 -11.42 2.69
CA ARG A 66 -10.57 -10.08 2.13
C ARG A 66 -9.38 -9.67 1.27
N GLU A 67 -8.98 -10.56 0.36
CA GLU A 67 -7.76 -10.44 -0.44
C GLU A 67 -7.75 -9.20 -1.33
N LEU A 68 -8.92 -8.76 -1.83
CA LEU A 68 -9.05 -7.50 -2.57
C LEU A 68 -8.71 -6.30 -1.67
N GLU A 69 -9.23 -6.25 -0.44
CA GLU A 69 -8.88 -5.20 0.51
C GLU A 69 -7.39 -5.28 0.88
N GLY A 70 -6.86 -6.49 1.08
CA GLY A 70 -5.44 -6.71 1.32
C GLY A 70 -4.55 -6.20 0.20
N ALA A 71 -4.95 -6.39 -1.07
CA ALA A 71 -4.25 -5.85 -2.23
C ALA A 71 -4.29 -4.31 -2.25
N ILE A 72 -5.43 -3.68 -1.94
CA ILE A 72 -5.57 -2.22 -1.84
C ILE A 72 -4.63 -1.65 -0.76
N HIS A 73 -4.55 -2.30 0.39
CA HIS A 73 -3.62 -1.91 1.45
C HIS A 73 -2.15 -2.04 1.04
N ARG A 74 -1.78 -3.06 0.25
CA ARG A 74 -0.41 -3.16 -0.32
C ARG A 74 -0.09 -2.03 -1.30
N ILE A 75 -1.05 -1.65 -2.16
CA ILE A 75 -0.89 -0.49 -3.06
C ILE A 75 -0.65 0.78 -2.24
N SER A 76 -1.47 0.99 -1.19
CA SER A 76 -1.34 2.16 -0.33
C SER A 76 -0.02 2.17 0.45
N ALA A 77 0.43 1.02 0.95
CA ALA A 77 1.74 0.86 1.58
C ALA A 77 2.86 1.24 0.61
N ALA A 78 2.81 0.74 -0.63
CA ALA A 78 3.80 1.01 -1.66
C ALA A 78 3.90 2.51 -1.97
N SER A 79 2.77 3.19 -2.21
CA SER A 79 2.74 4.64 -2.44
C SER A 79 3.28 5.43 -1.25
N CYS A 80 3.03 4.98 -0.02
CA CYS A 80 3.59 5.62 1.17
C CYS A 80 5.12 5.42 1.27
N TYR A 81 5.63 4.22 0.96
CA TYR A 81 7.08 3.99 0.90
C TYR A 81 7.76 4.81 -0.19
N GLU A 82 7.13 4.97 -1.36
CA GLU A 82 7.63 5.85 -2.41
C GLU A 82 7.79 7.30 -1.91
N LYS A 83 6.73 7.85 -1.29
CA LYS A 83 6.77 9.20 -0.68
C LYS A 83 7.76 9.31 0.47
N ALA A 84 8.03 8.21 1.17
CA ALA A 84 9.04 8.15 2.22
C ALA A 84 10.48 8.00 1.69
N GLY A 85 10.67 7.85 0.36
CA GLY A 85 11.98 7.69 -0.25
C GLY A 85 12.52 6.25 -0.26
N GLU A 86 11.65 5.26 -0.07
CA GLU A 86 11.94 3.81 0.03
C GLU A 86 11.42 3.01 -1.20
N PRO A 87 11.87 3.33 -2.44
CA PRO A 87 11.31 2.76 -3.66
C PRO A 87 11.53 1.24 -3.79
N SER A 88 12.59 0.68 -3.20
CA SER A 88 12.81 -0.78 -3.20
C SER A 88 11.69 -1.52 -2.47
N ARG A 89 11.20 -0.97 -1.35
CA ARG A 89 10.06 -1.56 -0.63
C ARG A 89 8.76 -1.37 -1.40
N ALA A 90 8.57 -0.19 -2.00
CA ALA A 90 7.41 0.09 -2.84
C ALA A 90 7.27 -0.92 -4.00
N VAL A 91 8.36 -1.21 -4.72
CA VAL A 91 8.38 -2.20 -5.82
C VAL A 91 7.88 -3.56 -5.38
N ASN A 92 8.36 -4.07 -4.24
CA ASN A 92 7.96 -5.39 -3.74
C ASN A 92 6.47 -5.43 -3.40
N LEU A 93 5.94 -4.35 -2.82
CA LEU A 93 4.53 -4.26 -2.45
C LEU A 93 3.61 -4.09 -3.66
N TYR A 94 4.00 -3.32 -4.68
CA TYR A 94 3.26 -3.26 -5.94
C TYR A 94 3.19 -4.63 -6.62
N ARG A 95 4.31 -5.37 -6.70
CA ARG A 95 4.31 -6.74 -7.23
C ARG A 95 3.39 -7.68 -6.43
N ALA A 96 3.43 -7.57 -5.09
CA ALA A 96 2.54 -8.34 -4.23
C ALA A 96 1.06 -7.96 -4.44
N ALA A 97 0.74 -6.68 -4.64
CA ALA A 97 -0.61 -6.23 -4.94
C ALA A 97 -1.10 -6.76 -6.31
N LEU A 98 -0.24 -6.74 -7.34
CA LEU A 98 -0.54 -7.27 -8.67
C LEU A 98 -0.78 -8.79 -8.66
N SER A 99 -0.22 -9.51 -7.70
CA SER A 99 -0.50 -10.94 -7.50
C SER A 99 -1.87 -11.18 -6.87
N GLY A 100 -2.52 -10.14 -6.34
CA GLY A 100 -3.86 -10.19 -5.75
C GLY A 100 -4.99 -9.98 -6.75
N PRO A 101 -6.25 -10.08 -6.29
CA PRO A 101 -7.44 -9.99 -7.13
C PRO A 101 -7.80 -8.53 -7.44
N LEU A 102 -6.96 -7.83 -8.18
CA LEU A 102 -7.25 -6.48 -8.67
C LEU A 102 -8.11 -6.50 -9.93
N ARG A 103 -8.98 -5.49 -10.07
CA ARG A 103 -9.69 -5.18 -11.32
C ARG A 103 -8.69 -4.66 -12.36
N ASP A 104 -8.99 -4.84 -13.64
CA ASP A 104 -8.07 -4.52 -14.74
C ASP A 104 -7.66 -3.04 -14.77
N ASP A 105 -8.59 -2.13 -14.48
CA ASP A 105 -8.32 -0.68 -14.36
C ASP A 105 -7.27 -0.39 -13.28
N THR A 106 -7.49 -0.93 -12.08
CA THR A 106 -6.60 -0.77 -10.93
C THR A 106 -5.26 -1.47 -11.18
N ARG A 107 -5.27 -2.63 -11.84
CA ARG A 107 -4.06 -3.36 -12.20
C ARG A 107 -3.17 -2.53 -13.12
N GLN A 108 -3.74 -1.92 -14.16
CA GLN A 108 -2.98 -1.10 -15.10
C GLN A 108 -2.37 0.12 -14.40
N GLU A 109 -3.12 0.79 -13.51
CA GLU A 109 -2.59 1.88 -12.70
C GLU A 109 -1.41 1.44 -11.82
N VAL A 110 -1.51 0.27 -11.19
CA VAL A 110 -0.44 -0.28 -10.34
C VAL A 110 0.79 -0.68 -11.16
N GLU A 111 0.62 -1.21 -12.36
CA GLU A 111 1.74 -1.48 -13.28
C GLU A 111 2.46 -0.19 -13.67
N ASN A 112 1.73 0.90 -13.93
CA ASN A 112 2.32 2.21 -14.22
C ASN A 112 3.11 2.75 -13.02
N MET A 113 2.55 2.67 -11.81
CA MET A 113 3.25 3.07 -10.57
C MET A 113 4.51 2.21 -10.33
N LEU A 114 4.43 0.90 -10.54
CA LEU A 114 5.58 0.00 -10.47
C LEU A 114 6.67 0.38 -11.49
N GLY A 115 6.28 0.67 -12.73
CA GLY A 115 7.19 1.11 -13.78
C GLY A 115 7.93 2.40 -13.41
N ALA A 116 7.21 3.39 -12.87
CA ALA A 116 7.80 4.64 -12.39
C ALA A 116 8.81 4.40 -11.25
N CYS A 117 8.47 3.55 -10.28
CA CYS A 117 9.37 3.18 -9.19
C CYS A 117 10.64 2.48 -9.68
N LEU A 118 10.52 1.55 -10.64
CA LEU A 118 11.67 0.86 -11.22
C LEU A 118 12.60 1.82 -11.99
N ALA A 119 12.03 2.76 -12.75
CA ALA A 119 12.82 3.80 -13.42
C ALA A 119 13.58 4.67 -12.40
N ALA A 120 12.93 5.09 -11.32
CA ALA A 120 13.56 5.88 -10.25
C ALA A 120 14.73 5.15 -9.58
N LEU A 121 14.61 3.83 -9.36
CA LEU A 121 15.69 3.01 -8.83
C LEU A 121 16.88 2.91 -9.80
N SER A 122 16.62 2.71 -11.09
CA SER A 122 17.66 2.64 -12.11
C SER A 122 18.46 3.94 -12.17
N HIS A 123 17.81 5.11 -12.08
CA HIS A 123 18.48 6.42 -12.10
C HIS A 123 19.28 6.73 -10.83
N LYS A 124 18.89 6.18 -9.66
CA LYS A 124 19.69 6.30 -8.44
C LYS A 124 20.96 5.45 -8.51
N SER A 125 20.92 4.28 -9.15
CA SER A 125 22.07 3.38 -9.26
C SER A 125 23.18 3.90 -10.17
N THR A 126 22.89 4.81 -11.10
CA THR A 126 23.88 5.38 -12.05
C THR A 126 24.60 6.62 -11.50
N LYS A 127 24.26 7.10 -10.31
CA LYS A 127 24.88 8.27 -9.66
C LYS A 127 25.88 7.87 -8.56
N VAL A 128 26.74 6.89 -8.82
CA VAL A 128 27.95 6.67 -8.01
C VAL A 128 29.07 7.51 -8.62
N PRO A 129 29.49 8.63 -8.00
CA PRO A 129 30.73 9.27 -8.40
C PRO A 129 31.90 8.40 -7.94
N VAL A 130 32.78 8.06 -8.88
CA VAL A 130 34.14 7.58 -8.60
C VAL A 130 34.96 8.74 -8.06
#